data_AF-A0AAU9RFR4-F1
#
_entry.id   AF-A0AAU9RFR4-F1
#
_cell.length_a   1.000
_cell.length_b   1.000
_cell.length_c   1.000
_cell.angle_alpha   90.00
_cell.angle_beta   90.00
_cell.angle_gamma   90.00
#
_symmetry.space_group_name_H-M   'P 1'
#
loop_
_entity.id
_entity.type
_entity.pdbx_description
1 polymer ?
#
loop_
_entity_poly.entity_id
_entity_poly.type
_entity_poly.pdbx_seq_one_letter_code
_entity_poly.pdbx_strand_id
1 'polypeptide(L)'
;MMAYDDACGERPRLFVVANRLPVSAKRTGESSWSLEMSPGGKFNLLGGVTAQFDTKWVGWPGFDVYNEVEKNALSKSLAEMNCIPVFLNEVFDNITMVIAMKANQMFLDVVIENYEEGDMIWCQDYHLMFLPQYLKDYNSKIKVGWFLHSPFPSAEVYKTLPSRSELLRSLLTADLLGFHTYDFARHFVSTCTRILGVEGTQEGVVVQGRVTRVVVLPEVTQQMNELKERFAGKKVILGVDRLDMIKGIPQKYLGFEKFLEENPDWRDKVVLVQIAVPTRNGVLEYRKVKNQVHGLVGRINGRFGSVSSLPIHHMDCSVHPNYLCALYAIAGN
;
A
#
# COMPACT_ATOMS: atom_id res chain seq x y z
N MET A 1 18.99 -13.61 -1.95
CA MET A 1 20.26 -13.39 -1.24
C MET A 1 21.37 -13.60 -2.25
N MET A 2 21.77 -12.54 -2.96
CA MET A 2 23.02 -12.52 -3.73
C MET A 2 23.99 -11.71 -2.89
N ALA A 3 25.10 -12.34 -2.51
CA ALA A 3 26.20 -11.66 -1.84
C ALA A 3 26.77 -10.61 -2.79
N TYR A 4 26.90 -9.38 -2.29
CA TYR A 4 27.52 -8.27 -3.01
C TYR A 4 29.03 -8.55 -3.07
N ASP A 5 29.59 -8.56 -4.28
CA ASP A 5 31.02 -8.69 -4.50
C ASP A 5 31.65 -7.30 -4.32
N ASP A 6 32.44 -7.13 -3.25
CA ASP A 6 33.08 -5.85 -2.83
C ASP A 6 34.17 -5.35 -3.81
N ALA A 7 34.18 -5.82 -5.06
CA ALA A 7 35.30 -5.65 -5.98
C ALA A 7 35.23 -4.38 -6.87
N CYS A 8 34.19 -3.54 -6.77
CA CYS A 8 34.06 -2.32 -7.59
C CYS A 8 33.35 -1.16 -6.89
N GLY A 9 33.83 -0.74 -5.72
CA GLY A 9 33.85 0.65 -5.20
C GLY A 9 32.57 1.48 -5.00
N GLU A 10 31.50 1.32 -5.79
CA GLU A 10 30.33 2.19 -5.78
C GLU A 10 29.03 1.39 -5.61
N ARG A 11 28.16 1.90 -4.73
CA ARG A 11 26.84 1.31 -4.52
C ARG A 11 25.99 1.50 -5.77
N PRO A 12 25.15 0.52 -6.13
CA PRO A 12 24.28 0.66 -7.27
C PRO A 12 23.25 1.75 -6.98
N ARG A 13 22.90 2.54 -7.98
CA ARG A 13 21.98 3.67 -7.85
C ARG A 13 20.53 3.22 -7.97
N LEU A 14 19.69 3.73 -7.07
CA LEU A 14 18.26 3.42 -7.00
C LEU A 14 17.43 4.69 -6.90
N PHE A 15 16.51 4.85 -7.84
CA PHE A 15 15.49 5.90 -7.80
C PHE A 15 14.23 5.33 -7.18
N VAL A 16 13.87 5.79 -5.98
CA VAL A 16 12.56 5.49 -5.40
C VAL A 16 11.61 6.61 -5.78
N VAL A 17 10.64 6.30 -6.62
CA VAL A 17 9.69 7.28 -7.16
C VAL A 17 8.33 7.09 -6.50
N ALA A 18 7.87 8.10 -5.77
CA ALA A 18 6.64 8.03 -4.99
C ALA A 18 5.84 9.34 -5.12
N ASN A 19 4.52 9.25 -4.93
CA ASN A 19 3.65 10.43 -5.02
C ASN A 19 4.09 11.58 -4.09
N ARG A 20 4.70 11.29 -2.94
CA ARG A 20 5.23 12.30 -2.02
C ARG A 20 6.68 12.00 -1.67
N LEU A 21 7.46 13.06 -1.43
CA LEU A 21 8.79 12.93 -0.86
C LEU A 21 8.75 12.52 0.63
N PRO A 22 9.80 11.88 1.15
CA PRO A 22 9.96 11.57 2.58
C PRO A 22 10.21 12.80 3.47
N VAL A 23 9.97 14.01 2.97
CA VAL A 23 10.37 15.26 3.60
C VAL A 23 9.16 16.16 3.73
N SER A 24 8.98 16.73 4.91
CA SER A 24 8.07 17.85 5.15
C SER A 24 8.87 19.14 5.02
N ALA A 25 8.50 19.99 4.07
CA ALA A 25 9.10 21.31 3.93
C ALA A 25 8.18 22.39 4.52
N LYS A 26 8.76 23.30 5.31
CA LYS A 26 8.09 24.49 5.84
C LYS A 26 8.79 25.72 5.30
N ARG A 27 8.01 26.65 4.74
CA ARG A 27 8.52 27.92 4.23
C ARG A 27 8.93 28.82 5.40
N THR A 28 10.19 29.22 5.45
CA THR A 28 10.74 30.15 6.46
C THR A 28 11.03 31.54 5.90
N GLY A 29 11.03 31.68 4.57
CA GLY A 29 11.18 32.94 3.85
C GLY A 29 10.87 32.79 2.36
N GLU A 30 11.18 33.80 1.56
CA GLU A 30 10.94 33.76 0.10
C GLU A 30 11.91 32.83 -0.65
N SER A 31 13.09 32.57 -0.07
CA SER A 31 14.14 31.69 -0.61
C SER A 31 14.73 30.75 0.46
N SER A 32 14.01 30.56 1.58
CA SER A 32 14.48 29.77 2.72
C SER A 32 13.43 28.75 3.11
N TRP A 33 13.88 27.50 3.30
CA TRP A 33 13.06 26.36 3.64
C TRP A 33 13.66 25.64 4.86
N SER A 34 12.79 25.27 5.80
CA SER A 34 13.12 24.32 6.86
C SER A 34 12.59 22.95 6.45
N LEU A 35 13.47 21.96 6.44
CA LEU A 35 13.14 20.60 6.01
C LEU A 35 13.27 19.64 7.19
N GLU A 36 12.26 18.80 7.35
CA GLU A 36 12.23 17.74 8.37
C GLU A 36 11.87 16.42 7.69
N MET A 37 12.56 15.34 8.01
CA MET A 37 12.16 14.01 7.57
C MET A 37 10.77 13.68 8.12
N SER A 38 9.86 13.29 7.24
CA SER A 38 8.49 12.96 7.61
C SER A 38 8.49 11.68 8.46
N PRO A 39 7.91 11.69 9.67
CA PRO A 39 7.68 10.47 10.43
C PRO A 39 6.63 9.64 9.69
N GLY A 40 7.04 8.54 9.03
CA GLY A 40 6.10 7.80 8.19
C GLY A 40 6.58 6.42 7.72
N GLY A 41 5.67 5.45 7.78
CA GLY A 41 5.93 4.01 7.60
C GLY A 41 6.57 3.61 6.27
N LYS A 42 6.14 4.17 5.13
CA LYS A 42 6.64 3.76 3.80
C LYS A 42 8.14 4.03 3.60
N PHE A 43 8.66 5.09 4.21
CA PHE A 43 10.04 5.53 4.01
C PHE A 43 11.02 4.88 4.99
N ASN A 44 10.60 4.69 6.24
CA ASN A 44 11.39 3.92 7.23
C ASN A 44 11.51 2.44 6.86
N LEU A 45 10.50 1.87 6.21
CA LEU A 45 10.45 0.45 5.83
C LEU A 45 11.34 0.12 4.64
N LEU A 46 11.49 1.07 3.71
CA LEU A 46 12.46 0.96 2.62
C LEU A 46 13.90 1.11 3.11
N GLY A 47 14.12 1.68 4.30
CA GLY A 47 15.44 1.95 4.89
C GLY A 47 16.43 0.77 4.82
N GLY A 48 15.97 -0.46 5.08
CA GLY A 48 16.82 -1.65 5.04
C GLY A 48 17.26 -2.07 3.63
N VAL A 49 16.41 -1.81 2.62
CA VAL A 49 16.72 -2.05 1.21
C VAL A 49 17.55 -0.90 0.67
N THR A 50 17.10 0.34 0.87
CA THR A 50 17.76 1.56 0.35
C THR A 50 19.15 1.77 0.94
N ALA A 51 19.46 1.25 2.12
CA ALA A 51 20.81 1.29 2.70
C ALA A 51 21.87 0.56 1.85
N GLN A 52 21.46 -0.37 0.98
CA GLN A 52 22.36 -1.11 0.08
C GLN A 52 22.62 -0.37 -1.24
N PHE A 53 21.90 0.72 -1.51
CA PHE A 53 21.95 1.48 -2.75
C PHE A 53 22.36 2.92 -2.48
N ASP A 54 22.90 3.60 -3.49
CA ASP A 54 22.87 5.06 -3.53
C ASP A 54 21.46 5.50 -3.94
N THR A 55 20.64 5.87 -2.95
CA THR A 55 19.19 6.05 -3.16
C THR A 55 18.83 7.52 -3.34
N LYS A 56 18.15 7.82 -4.45
CA LYS A 56 17.52 9.13 -4.71
C LYS A 56 15.99 8.99 -4.64
N TRP A 57 15.34 9.92 -3.95
CA TRP A 57 13.89 9.97 -3.80
C TRP A 57 13.30 10.98 -4.77
N VAL A 58 12.34 10.57 -5.60
CA VAL A 58 11.64 11.46 -6.53
C VAL A 58 10.18 11.55 -6.13
N GLY A 59 9.64 12.76 -5.96
CA GLY A 59 8.26 12.93 -5.53
C GLY A 59 7.79 14.36 -5.41
N TRP A 60 6.47 14.55 -5.22
CA TRP A 60 5.92 15.87 -4.95
C TRP A 60 6.23 16.31 -3.50
N PRO A 61 6.67 17.56 -3.28
CA PRO A 61 7.03 18.07 -1.95
C PRO A 61 5.83 18.27 -1.00
N GLY A 62 4.59 18.10 -1.48
CA GLY A 62 3.38 18.16 -0.65
C GLY A 62 2.62 19.48 -0.68
N PHE A 63 3.09 20.44 -1.47
CA PHE A 63 2.43 21.72 -1.75
C PHE A 63 2.89 22.26 -3.11
N ASP A 64 2.13 23.19 -3.67
CA ASP A 64 2.40 23.77 -4.97
C ASP A 64 3.36 24.96 -4.84
N VAL A 65 4.38 24.98 -5.71
CA VAL A 65 5.37 26.06 -5.79
C VAL A 65 5.37 26.57 -7.21
N TYR A 66 4.94 27.82 -7.41
CA TYR A 66 4.78 28.40 -8.75
C TYR A 66 5.97 29.25 -9.17
N ASN A 67 6.67 29.86 -8.21
CA ASN A 67 7.81 30.76 -8.47
C ASN A 67 9.09 29.95 -8.72
N GLU A 68 9.77 30.19 -9.84
CA GLU A 68 11.04 29.53 -10.18
C GLU A 68 12.16 29.77 -9.17
N VAL A 69 12.20 30.94 -8.52
CA VAL A 69 13.17 31.22 -7.43
C VAL A 69 12.91 30.30 -6.25
N GLU A 70 11.64 30.10 -5.89
CA GLU A 70 11.26 29.20 -4.80
C GLU A 70 11.52 27.74 -5.16
N LYS A 71 11.20 27.33 -6.39
CA LYS A 71 11.49 25.98 -6.89
C LYS A 71 12.98 25.68 -6.81
N ASN A 72 13.83 26.58 -7.31
CA ASN A 72 15.29 26.42 -7.27
C ASN A 72 15.82 26.36 -5.83
N ALA A 73 15.34 27.23 -4.94
CA ALA A 73 15.72 27.20 -3.53
C ALA A 73 15.32 25.88 -2.86
N LEU A 74 14.09 25.41 -3.08
CA LEU A 74 13.60 24.16 -2.51
C LEU A 74 14.32 22.94 -3.08
N SER A 75 14.55 22.89 -4.40
CA SER A 75 15.30 21.81 -5.05
C SER A 75 16.72 21.70 -4.48
N LYS A 76 17.39 22.84 -4.23
CA LYS A 76 18.72 22.84 -3.63
C LYS A 76 18.71 22.27 -2.22
N SER A 77 17.76 22.68 -1.37
CA SER A 77 17.65 22.15 -0.01
C SER A 77 17.24 20.67 0.02
N LEU A 78 16.40 20.21 -0.91
CA LEU A 78 16.02 18.80 -1.03
C LEU A 78 17.15 17.91 -1.54
N ALA A 79 18.01 18.43 -2.41
CA ALA A 79 19.17 17.71 -2.92
C ALA A 79 20.14 17.30 -1.81
N GLU A 80 20.27 18.11 -0.74
CA GLU A 80 21.07 17.78 0.45
C GLU A 80 20.57 16.52 1.19
N MET A 81 19.33 16.10 0.94
CA MET A 81 18.72 14.87 1.47
C MET A 81 18.44 13.82 0.39
N ASN A 82 19.13 13.89 -0.75
CA ASN A 82 18.94 13.00 -1.90
C ASN A 82 17.48 12.97 -2.40
N CYS A 83 16.76 14.09 -2.28
CA CYS A 83 15.39 14.23 -2.73
C CYS A 83 15.32 15.14 -3.96
N ILE A 84 14.54 14.74 -4.96
CA ILE A 84 14.32 15.45 -6.22
C ILE A 84 12.83 15.76 -6.32
N PRO A 85 12.43 17.04 -6.24
CA PRO A 85 11.02 17.42 -6.28
C PRO A 85 10.41 17.30 -7.68
N VAL A 86 9.17 16.83 -7.72
CA VAL A 86 8.28 16.93 -8.88
C VAL A 86 7.25 18.02 -8.58
N PHE A 87 7.35 19.15 -9.29
CA PHE A 87 6.42 20.27 -9.13
C PHE A 87 5.21 20.09 -10.03
N LEU A 88 4.05 19.80 -9.45
CA LEU A 88 2.79 19.66 -10.15
C LEU A 88 2.21 21.07 -10.41
N ASN A 89 2.18 21.50 -11.67
CA ASN A 89 1.82 22.87 -12.05
C ASN A 89 0.32 23.08 -12.34
N GLU A 90 -0.50 22.02 -12.23
CA GLU A 90 -1.95 22.06 -12.51
C GLU A 90 -2.75 21.76 -11.24
N VAL A 91 -3.77 22.58 -10.96
CA VAL A 91 -4.74 22.31 -9.89
C VAL A 91 -5.61 21.13 -10.32
N PHE A 92 -5.43 19.99 -9.65
CA PHE A 92 -6.19 18.78 -9.94
C PHE A 92 -7.51 18.75 -9.17
N ASP A 93 -8.45 19.62 -9.54
CA ASP A 93 -9.77 19.72 -8.88
C ASP A 93 -10.63 18.45 -9.03
N ASN A 94 -10.35 17.63 -10.06
CA ASN A 94 -10.95 16.31 -10.25
C ASN A 94 -9.88 15.34 -10.78
N ILE A 95 -9.61 14.25 -10.04
CA ILE A 95 -8.68 13.21 -10.51
C ILE A 95 -9.33 12.47 -11.68
N THR A 96 -8.93 12.84 -12.90
CA THR A 96 -9.30 12.14 -14.13
C THR A 96 -8.12 11.31 -14.64
N MET A 97 -8.40 10.37 -15.54
CA MET A 97 -7.35 9.58 -16.20
C MET A 97 -6.30 10.47 -16.85
N VAL A 98 -6.74 11.52 -17.55
CA VAL A 98 -5.88 12.46 -18.27
C VAL A 98 -4.92 13.16 -17.32
N ILE A 99 -5.44 13.58 -16.16
CA ILE A 99 -4.63 14.19 -15.10
C ILE A 99 -3.60 13.20 -14.54
N ALA A 100 -4.00 11.96 -14.28
CA ALA A 100 -3.08 10.93 -13.81
C ALA A 100 -1.95 10.66 -14.82
N MET A 101 -2.29 10.60 -16.12
CA MET A 101 -1.32 10.42 -17.19
C MET A 101 -0.35 11.61 -17.29
N LYS A 102 -0.85 12.85 -17.21
CA LYS A 102 -0.02 14.06 -17.19
C LYS A 102 0.92 14.06 -15.97
N ALA A 103 0.40 13.77 -14.78
CA ALA A 103 1.22 13.70 -13.59
C ALA A 103 2.34 12.65 -13.77
N ASN A 104 2.03 11.44 -14.24
CA ASN A 104 3.04 10.41 -14.51
C ASN A 104 4.07 10.85 -15.56
N GLN A 105 3.69 11.69 -16.53
CA GLN A 105 4.63 12.29 -17.48
C GLN A 105 5.58 13.27 -16.77
N MET A 106 5.09 14.14 -15.89
CA MET A 106 5.94 15.05 -15.13
C MET A 106 6.94 14.30 -14.22
N PHE A 107 6.50 13.17 -13.66
CA PHE A 107 7.40 12.27 -12.93
C PHE A 107 8.45 11.63 -13.85
N LEU A 108 8.05 11.20 -15.06
CA LEU A 108 8.98 10.66 -16.06
C LEU A 108 10.07 11.69 -16.41
N ASP A 109 9.68 12.92 -16.71
CA ASP A 109 10.59 13.98 -17.15
C ASP A 109 11.70 14.21 -16.10
N VAL A 110 11.30 14.37 -14.84
CA VAL A 110 12.24 14.56 -13.71
C VAL A 110 13.15 13.35 -13.51
N VAL A 111 12.62 12.14 -13.67
CA VAL A 111 13.42 10.91 -13.53
C VAL A 111 14.46 10.81 -14.65
N ILE A 112 14.08 11.07 -15.90
CA ILE A 112 14.97 11.00 -17.06
C ILE A 112 16.08 12.05 -16.98
N GLU A 113 15.77 13.28 -16.54
CA GLU A 113 16.76 14.35 -16.36
C GLU A 113 17.90 13.97 -15.40
N ASN A 114 17.65 13.03 -14.49
CA ASN A 114 18.60 12.60 -13.46
C ASN A 114 19.12 11.17 -13.68
N TYR A 115 18.62 10.47 -14.70
CA TYR A 115 18.90 9.05 -14.97
C TYR A 115 20.28 8.86 -15.62
N GLU A 116 20.99 7.84 -15.16
CA GLU A 116 22.21 7.31 -15.79
C GLU A 116 22.04 5.83 -16.17
N GLU A 117 22.74 5.39 -17.23
CA GLU A 117 22.65 4.00 -17.69
C GLU A 117 23.06 3.03 -16.57
N GLY A 118 22.18 2.08 -16.27
CA GLY A 118 22.35 1.14 -15.16
C GLY A 118 21.52 1.46 -13.91
N ASP A 119 20.97 2.67 -13.81
CA ASP A 119 20.09 3.03 -12.69
C ASP A 119 18.84 2.14 -12.65
N MET A 120 18.44 1.77 -11.43
CA MET A 120 17.20 1.06 -11.15
C MET A 120 16.13 2.05 -10.70
N ILE A 121 14.90 1.85 -11.15
CA ILE A 121 13.77 2.71 -10.81
C ILE A 121 12.70 1.88 -10.14
N TRP A 122 12.32 2.29 -8.93
CA TRP A 122 11.32 1.62 -8.12
C TRP A 122 10.14 2.55 -7.83
N CYS A 123 9.08 2.35 -8.60
CA CYS A 123 7.85 3.12 -8.54
C CYS A 123 6.97 2.64 -7.37
N GLN A 124 6.40 3.58 -6.62
CA GLN A 124 5.63 3.29 -5.42
C GLN A 124 4.16 3.70 -5.58
N ASP A 125 3.29 2.76 -5.25
CA ASP A 125 1.84 2.92 -5.07
C ASP A 125 1.02 3.17 -6.35
N TYR A 126 -0.30 3.19 -6.17
CA TYR A 126 -1.29 3.31 -7.25
C TYR A 126 -1.26 4.65 -8.02
N HIS A 127 -0.61 5.69 -7.49
CA HIS A 127 -0.52 7.00 -8.16
C HIS A 127 0.32 6.92 -9.44
N LEU A 128 1.30 6.00 -9.45
CA LEU A 128 2.33 5.90 -10.49
C LEU A 128 2.16 4.64 -11.34
N MET A 129 0.92 4.23 -11.62
CA MET A 129 0.64 3.03 -12.41
C MET A 129 0.99 3.19 -13.90
N PHE A 130 1.15 4.41 -14.41
CA PHE A 130 1.55 4.68 -15.80
C PHE A 130 3.05 4.81 -16.00
N LEU A 131 3.76 5.20 -14.94
CA LEU A 131 5.20 5.46 -15.00
C LEU A 131 6.02 4.27 -15.51
N PRO A 132 5.72 2.99 -15.18
CA PRO A 132 6.49 1.88 -15.72
C PRO A 132 6.50 1.82 -17.25
N GLN A 133 5.35 2.05 -17.88
CA GLN A 133 5.24 2.06 -19.34
C GLN A 133 6.03 3.22 -19.92
N TYR A 134 5.87 4.42 -19.37
CA TYR A 134 6.55 5.62 -19.86
C TYR A 134 8.08 5.47 -19.80
N LEU A 135 8.61 4.88 -18.73
CA LEU A 135 10.04 4.58 -18.60
C LEU A 135 10.52 3.58 -19.65
N LYS A 136 9.73 2.53 -19.90
CA LYS A 136 10.07 1.50 -20.90
C LYS A 136 9.94 1.98 -22.33
N ASP A 137 9.00 2.89 -22.60
CA ASP A 137 8.83 3.54 -23.90
C ASP A 137 10.00 4.50 -24.19
N TYR A 138 10.53 5.20 -23.17
CA TYR A 138 11.76 6.00 -23.29
C TYR A 138 13.00 5.13 -23.52
N ASN A 139 13.21 4.11 -22.67
CA ASN A 139 14.31 3.17 -22.84
C ASN A 139 13.95 1.80 -22.23
N SER A 140 13.74 0.82 -23.11
CA SER A 140 13.34 -0.54 -22.74
C SER A 140 14.35 -1.28 -21.82
N LYS A 141 15.62 -0.84 -21.79
CA LYS A 141 16.68 -1.44 -20.95
C LYS A 141 16.60 -1.04 -19.48
N ILE A 142 15.94 0.07 -19.16
CA ILE A 142 15.79 0.57 -17.78
C ILE A 142 15.19 -0.53 -16.91
N LYS A 143 15.76 -0.78 -15.73
CA LYS A 143 15.20 -1.74 -14.78
C LYS A 143 14.11 -1.07 -13.96
N VAL A 144 12.88 -1.54 -14.11
CA VAL A 144 11.70 -0.92 -13.49
C VAL A 144 11.01 -1.91 -12.56
N GLY A 145 10.95 -1.57 -11.28
CA GLY A 145 10.08 -2.21 -10.29
C GLY A 145 8.87 -1.33 -9.96
N TRP A 146 7.75 -1.94 -9.61
CA TRP A 146 6.59 -1.24 -9.04
C TRP A 146 6.02 -1.99 -7.84
N PHE A 147 5.65 -1.29 -6.77
CA PHE A 147 5.11 -1.90 -5.56
C PHE A 147 3.78 -1.24 -5.14
N LEU A 148 2.78 -2.06 -4.79
CA LEU A 148 1.49 -1.57 -4.29
C LEU A 148 1.40 -1.68 -2.77
N HIS A 149 1.16 -0.54 -2.12
CA HIS A 149 0.99 -0.49 -0.67
C HIS A 149 -0.44 -0.74 -0.19
N SER A 150 -1.42 -0.62 -1.09
CA SER A 150 -2.81 -0.92 -0.80
C SER A 150 -3.18 -2.36 -1.19
N PRO A 151 -4.29 -2.91 -0.68
CA PRO A 151 -4.81 -4.18 -1.16
C PRO A 151 -5.13 -4.12 -2.66
N PHE A 152 -4.67 -5.13 -3.42
CA PHE A 152 -5.14 -5.31 -4.79
C PHE A 152 -6.51 -6.00 -4.78
N PRO A 153 -7.56 -5.41 -5.37
CA PRO A 153 -8.91 -5.94 -5.29
C PRO A 153 -9.09 -7.20 -6.15
N SER A 154 -10.15 -7.96 -5.89
CA SER A 154 -10.53 -9.07 -6.77
C SER A 154 -10.92 -8.57 -8.17
N ALA A 155 -10.82 -9.44 -9.18
CA ALA A 155 -11.14 -9.10 -10.56
C ALA A 155 -12.57 -8.55 -10.75
N GLU A 156 -13.55 -9.01 -9.97
CA GLU A 156 -14.93 -8.52 -10.06
C GLU A 156 -15.07 -7.07 -9.60
N VAL A 157 -14.32 -6.68 -8.57
CA VAL A 157 -14.28 -5.28 -8.10
C VAL A 157 -13.47 -4.43 -9.07
N TYR A 158 -12.32 -4.92 -9.55
CA TYR A 158 -11.44 -4.18 -10.46
C TYR A 158 -12.12 -3.84 -11.80
N LYS A 159 -13.01 -4.72 -12.30
CA LYS A 159 -13.78 -4.47 -13.54
C LYS A 159 -14.61 -3.20 -13.53
N THR A 160 -14.93 -2.64 -12.36
CA THR A 160 -15.69 -1.39 -12.23
C THR A 160 -14.90 -0.15 -12.63
N LEU A 161 -13.55 -0.26 -12.72
CA LEU A 161 -12.68 0.82 -13.13
C LEU A 161 -12.77 1.06 -14.65
N PRO A 162 -13.07 2.30 -15.12
CA PRO A 162 -13.26 2.58 -16.55
C PRO A 162 -12.05 2.20 -17.43
N SER A 163 -10.84 2.51 -16.97
CA SER A 163 -9.60 2.31 -17.73
C SER A 163 -8.73 1.18 -17.16
N ARG A 164 -9.42 0.12 -16.76
CA ARG A 164 -8.85 -1.10 -16.18
C ARG A 164 -7.77 -1.75 -17.06
N SER A 165 -7.95 -1.72 -18.38
CA SER A 165 -7.05 -2.43 -19.30
C SER A 165 -5.73 -1.68 -19.47
N GLU A 166 -5.80 -0.36 -19.61
CA GLU A 166 -4.67 0.54 -19.80
C GLU A 166 -3.74 0.49 -18.58
N LEU A 167 -4.31 0.53 -17.37
CA LEU A 167 -3.53 0.47 -16.13
C LEU A 167 -2.80 -0.87 -15.96
N LEU A 168 -3.49 -1.98 -16.23
CA LEU A 168 -2.86 -3.31 -16.16
C LEU A 168 -1.76 -3.46 -17.21
N ARG A 169 -2.00 -3.02 -18.46
CA ARG A 169 -0.99 -3.06 -19.52
C ARG A 169 0.24 -2.25 -19.15
N SER A 170 0.04 -1.06 -18.58
CA SER A 170 1.14 -0.24 -18.14
C SER A 170 1.98 -0.92 -17.06
N LEU A 171 1.33 -1.44 -16.00
CA LEU A 171 2.04 -2.17 -14.95
C LEU A 171 2.81 -3.38 -15.48
N LEU A 172 2.23 -4.10 -16.43
CA LEU A 172 2.87 -5.28 -17.03
C LEU A 172 4.13 -4.97 -17.85
N THR A 173 4.46 -3.70 -18.12
CA THR A 173 5.75 -3.32 -18.73
C THR A 173 6.93 -3.36 -17.75
N ALA A 174 6.65 -3.29 -16.44
CA ALA A 174 7.66 -3.40 -15.39
C ALA A 174 8.41 -4.74 -15.44
N ASP A 175 9.64 -4.78 -14.93
CA ASP A 175 10.39 -6.03 -14.76
C ASP A 175 9.92 -6.80 -13.52
N LEU A 176 9.49 -6.07 -12.49
CA LEU A 176 9.09 -6.61 -11.19
C LEU A 176 7.87 -5.87 -10.64
N LEU A 177 6.86 -6.62 -10.21
CA LEU A 177 5.68 -6.12 -9.51
C LEU A 177 5.62 -6.72 -8.11
N GLY A 178 5.44 -5.88 -7.10
CA GLY A 178 5.44 -6.30 -5.71
C GLY A 178 4.14 -5.99 -4.97
N PHE A 179 3.75 -6.91 -4.09
CA PHE A 179 2.57 -6.79 -3.23
C PHE A 179 2.89 -7.22 -1.79
N HIS A 180 2.10 -6.79 -0.83
CA HIS A 180 2.27 -7.18 0.57
C HIS A 180 1.96 -8.66 0.88
N THR A 181 0.98 -9.24 0.19
CA THR A 181 0.46 -10.58 0.49
C THR A 181 0.33 -11.40 -0.78
N TYR A 182 0.35 -12.72 -0.62
CA TYR A 182 0.10 -13.66 -1.70
C TYR A 182 -1.30 -13.48 -2.30
N ASP A 183 -2.31 -13.16 -1.49
CA ASP A 183 -3.67 -12.93 -2.00
C ASP A 183 -3.76 -11.73 -2.93
N PHE A 184 -3.05 -10.62 -2.63
CA PHE A 184 -3.04 -9.46 -3.50
C PHE A 184 -2.32 -9.77 -4.82
N ALA A 185 -1.18 -10.47 -4.76
CA ALA A 185 -0.47 -10.95 -5.94
C ALA A 185 -1.37 -11.88 -6.79
N ARG A 186 -2.04 -12.84 -6.16
CA ARG A 186 -2.97 -13.77 -6.82
C ARG A 186 -4.15 -13.03 -7.46
N HIS A 187 -4.72 -12.04 -6.78
CA HIS A 187 -5.78 -11.21 -7.34
C HIS A 187 -5.31 -10.41 -8.54
N PHE A 188 -4.10 -9.85 -8.50
CA PHE A 188 -3.49 -9.16 -9.65
C PHE A 188 -3.32 -10.09 -10.85
N VAL A 189 -2.69 -11.26 -10.67
CA VAL A 189 -2.50 -12.25 -11.74
C VAL A 189 -3.85 -12.68 -12.32
N SER A 190 -4.81 -13.05 -11.47
CA SER A 190 -6.15 -13.43 -11.91
C SER A 190 -6.87 -12.32 -12.66
N THR A 191 -6.66 -11.05 -12.29
CA THR A 191 -7.26 -9.89 -12.94
C THR A 191 -6.66 -9.67 -14.31
N CYS A 192 -5.34 -9.81 -14.46
CA CYS A 192 -4.65 -9.75 -15.75
C CYS A 192 -5.19 -10.82 -16.70
N THR A 193 -5.30 -12.07 -16.26
CA THR A 193 -5.83 -13.17 -17.09
C THR A 193 -7.28 -12.91 -17.51
N ARG A 194 -8.14 -12.46 -16.59
CA ARG A 194 -9.57 -12.25 -16.89
C ARG A 194 -9.86 -11.03 -17.78
N ILE A 195 -9.08 -9.96 -17.64
CA ILE A 195 -9.35 -8.69 -18.34
C ILE A 195 -8.54 -8.57 -19.64
N LEU A 196 -7.28 -8.98 -19.61
CA LEU A 196 -6.37 -8.85 -20.76
C LEU A 196 -6.24 -10.14 -21.56
N GLY A 197 -6.69 -11.29 -21.04
CA GLY A 197 -6.55 -12.59 -21.71
C GLY A 197 -5.11 -13.11 -21.72
N VAL A 198 -4.26 -12.61 -20.83
CA VAL A 198 -2.83 -13.00 -20.73
C VAL A 198 -2.64 -14.20 -19.81
N GLU A 199 -1.57 -14.96 -20.04
CA GLU A 199 -1.24 -16.13 -19.23
C GLU A 199 -0.67 -15.71 -17.87
N GLY A 200 -1.23 -16.26 -16.79
CA GLY A 200 -0.71 -16.11 -15.43
C GLY A 200 0.02 -17.38 -14.99
N THR A 201 1.22 -17.22 -14.43
CA THR A 201 2.03 -18.31 -13.88
C THR A 201 2.24 -18.11 -12.38
N GLN A 202 2.91 -19.06 -11.71
CA GLN A 202 3.31 -18.88 -10.31
C GLN A 202 4.34 -17.76 -10.12
N GLU A 203 5.15 -17.47 -11.14
CA GLU A 203 6.18 -16.43 -11.10
C GLU A 203 5.67 -15.04 -11.47
N GLY A 204 4.51 -14.94 -12.13
CA GLY A 204 3.93 -13.67 -12.53
C GLY A 204 2.99 -13.76 -13.72
N VAL A 205 3.13 -12.83 -14.67
CA VAL A 205 2.24 -12.72 -15.84
C VAL A 205 3.08 -12.69 -17.12
N VAL A 206 2.68 -13.47 -18.12
CA VAL A 206 3.37 -13.56 -19.42
C VAL A 206 2.67 -12.69 -20.44
N VAL A 207 3.41 -11.76 -21.02
CA VAL A 207 2.95 -10.87 -22.09
C VAL A 207 3.94 -10.94 -23.25
N GLN A 208 3.48 -11.37 -24.43
CA GLN A 208 4.28 -11.44 -25.65
C GLN A 208 5.64 -12.15 -25.46
N GLY A 209 5.65 -13.24 -24.69
CA GLY A 209 6.86 -14.03 -24.41
C GLY A 209 7.78 -13.46 -23.32
N ARG A 210 7.46 -12.27 -22.75
CA ARG A 210 8.16 -11.72 -21.59
C ARG A 210 7.38 -12.02 -20.32
N VAL A 211 8.09 -12.44 -19.28
CA VAL A 211 7.51 -12.66 -17.95
C VAL A 211 7.73 -11.42 -17.09
N THR A 212 6.64 -10.79 -16.67
CA THR A 212 6.66 -9.76 -15.65
C THR A 212 6.51 -10.44 -14.30
N ARG A 213 7.58 -10.41 -13.50
CA ARG A 213 7.66 -11.16 -12.24
C ARG A 213 6.79 -10.51 -11.18
N VAL A 214 6.03 -11.32 -10.45
CA VAL A 214 5.22 -10.88 -9.32
C VAL A 214 5.81 -11.45 -8.04
N VAL A 215 6.13 -10.58 -7.08
CA VAL A 215 6.72 -10.95 -5.81
C VAL A 215 5.88 -10.47 -4.64
N VAL A 216 6.00 -11.18 -3.52
CA VAL A 216 5.37 -10.81 -2.26
C VAL A 216 6.47 -10.30 -1.33
N LEU A 217 6.42 -9.01 -0.98
CA LEU A 217 7.32 -8.37 -0.04
C LEU A 217 6.48 -7.83 1.14
N PRO A 218 6.41 -8.56 2.25
CA PRO A 218 5.68 -8.10 3.41
C PRO A 218 6.43 -6.92 4.06
N GLU A 219 5.97 -5.71 3.75
CA GLU A 219 6.46 -4.47 4.38
C GLU A 219 6.15 -4.41 5.89
N VAL A 220 5.30 -5.29 6.40
CA VAL A 220 4.76 -5.21 7.76
C VAL A 220 5.24 -6.40 8.60
N THR A 221 6.49 -6.83 8.40
CA THR A 221 7.04 -7.99 9.12
C THR A 221 7.01 -7.79 10.63
N GLN A 222 7.31 -6.59 11.14
CA GLN A 222 7.28 -6.34 12.58
C GLN A 222 5.86 -6.40 13.15
N GLN A 223 4.91 -5.60 12.66
CA GLN A 223 3.55 -5.64 13.21
C GLN A 223 2.85 -6.97 12.91
N MET A 224 3.19 -7.65 11.80
CA MET A 224 2.73 -9.00 11.53
C MET A 224 3.30 -9.99 12.56
N ASN A 225 4.59 -9.90 12.90
CA ASN A 225 5.19 -10.76 13.91
C ASN A 225 4.58 -10.51 15.30
N GLU A 226 4.41 -9.25 15.70
CA GLU A 226 3.74 -8.87 16.95
C GLU A 226 2.30 -9.43 17.00
N LEU A 227 1.56 -9.34 15.89
CA LEU A 227 0.21 -9.89 15.79
C LEU A 227 0.20 -11.42 15.79
N LYS A 228 1.17 -12.07 15.14
CA LYS A 228 1.34 -13.53 15.14
C LYS A 228 1.69 -14.05 16.53
N GLU A 229 2.56 -13.36 17.27
CA GLU A 229 2.89 -13.68 18.66
C GLU A 229 1.67 -13.48 19.55
N ARG A 230 0.97 -12.35 19.41
CA ARG A 230 -0.24 -12.04 20.19
C ARG A 230 -1.34 -13.08 20.01
N PHE A 231 -1.53 -13.57 18.78
CA PHE A 231 -2.55 -14.56 18.45
C PHE A 231 -1.98 -15.96 18.24
N ALA A 232 -0.79 -16.24 18.79
CA ALA A 232 -0.12 -17.52 18.64
C ALA A 232 -1.03 -18.67 19.11
N GLY A 233 -1.09 -19.72 18.30
CA GLY A 233 -1.94 -20.90 18.57
C GLY A 233 -3.44 -20.69 18.33
N LYS A 234 -3.86 -19.53 17.81
CA LYS A 234 -5.27 -19.23 17.52
C LYS A 234 -5.51 -18.98 16.04
N LYS A 235 -6.66 -19.43 15.53
CA LYS A 235 -7.19 -19.07 14.22
C LYS A 235 -7.78 -17.68 14.28
N VAL A 236 -7.35 -16.80 13.37
CA VAL A 236 -7.80 -15.41 13.30
C VAL A 236 -8.86 -15.27 12.20
N ILE A 237 -10.07 -14.90 12.61
CA ILE A 237 -11.15 -14.46 11.72
C ILE A 237 -11.11 -12.93 11.70
N LEU A 238 -11.03 -12.32 10.52
CA LEU A 238 -11.01 -10.87 10.37
C LEU A 238 -12.29 -10.37 9.69
N GLY A 239 -12.92 -9.36 10.29
CA GLY A 239 -13.99 -8.57 9.70
C GLY A 239 -13.56 -7.11 9.56
N VAL A 240 -13.75 -6.53 8.38
CA VAL A 240 -13.44 -5.12 8.10
C VAL A 240 -14.63 -4.50 7.40
N ASP A 241 -15.42 -3.74 8.15
CA ASP A 241 -16.70 -3.24 7.68
C ASP A 241 -16.90 -1.81 8.19
N ARG A 242 -17.64 -0.99 7.44
CA ARG A 242 -18.24 0.22 8.04
C ARG A 242 -19.30 -0.22 9.02
N LEU A 243 -19.43 0.49 10.13
CA LEU A 243 -20.47 0.22 11.13
C LEU A 243 -21.85 0.63 10.58
N ASP A 244 -22.46 -0.27 9.82
CA ASP A 244 -23.67 -0.03 9.05
C ASP A 244 -24.62 -1.25 9.15
N MET A 245 -25.93 -0.99 9.20
CA MET A 245 -26.99 -1.99 9.34
C MET A 245 -26.95 -3.07 8.25
N ILE A 246 -26.50 -2.75 7.04
CA ILE A 246 -26.47 -3.71 5.92
C ILE A 246 -25.24 -4.62 5.93
N LYS A 247 -24.25 -4.35 6.80
CA LYS A 247 -22.99 -5.11 6.84
C LYS A 247 -23.08 -6.38 7.68
N GLY A 248 -24.21 -6.61 8.33
CA GLY A 248 -24.47 -7.86 9.03
C GLY A 248 -23.54 -8.13 10.22
N ILE A 249 -22.91 -7.09 10.80
CA ILE A 249 -21.98 -7.24 11.94
C ILE A 249 -22.67 -7.92 13.13
N PRO A 250 -23.91 -7.56 13.53
CA PRO A 250 -24.62 -8.27 14.60
C PRO A 250 -24.81 -9.77 14.30
N GLN A 251 -25.18 -10.11 13.07
CA GLN A 251 -25.39 -11.49 12.62
C GLN A 251 -24.08 -12.27 12.64
N LYS A 252 -22.96 -11.65 12.25
CA LYS A 252 -21.62 -12.22 12.34
C LYS A 252 -21.27 -12.59 13.78
N TYR A 253 -21.56 -11.71 14.74
CA TYR A 253 -21.31 -11.97 16.16
C TYR A 253 -22.22 -13.05 16.74
N LEU A 254 -23.50 -13.06 16.37
CA LEU A 254 -24.43 -14.11 16.79
C LEU A 254 -24.03 -15.48 16.22
N GLY A 255 -23.59 -15.53 14.97
CA GLY A 255 -23.05 -16.75 14.36
C GLY A 255 -21.77 -17.22 15.05
N PHE A 256 -20.88 -16.31 15.39
CA PHE A 256 -19.65 -16.63 16.13
C PHE A 256 -19.95 -17.10 17.56
N GLU A 257 -20.90 -16.47 18.26
CA GLU A 257 -21.36 -16.94 19.56
C GLU A 257 -21.89 -18.37 19.48
N LYS A 258 -22.78 -18.63 18.52
CA LYS A 258 -23.36 -19.96 18.31
C LYS A 258 -22.28 -21.02 18.04
N PHE A 259 -21.27 -20.67 17.25
CA PHE A 259 -20.10 -21.51 17.03
C PHE A 259 -19.35 -21.85 18.33
N LEU A 260 -19.12 -20.86 19.21
CA LEU A 260 -18.44 -21.06 20.50
C LEU A 260 -19.28 -21.86 21.52
N GLU A 261 -20.61 -21.79 21.43
CA GLU A 261 -21.53 -22.61 22.20
C GLU A 261 -21.43 -24.08 21.80
N GLU A 262 -21.52 -24.35 20.51
CA GLU A 262 -21.56 -25.71 19.94
C GLU A 262 -20.20 -26.38 19.89
N ASN A 263 -19.11 -25.60 19.93
CA ASN A 263 -17.74 -26.10 19.82
C ASN A 263 -16.86 -25.59 20.98
N PRO A 264 -17.02 -26.12 22.21
CA PRO A 264 -16.27 -25.66 23.38
C PRO A 264 -14.75 -25.73 23.21
N ASP A 265 -14.25 -26.73 22.48
CA ASP A 265 -12.81 -26.95 22.24
C ASP A 265 -12.13 -25.84 21.43
N TRP A 266 -12.92 -24.97 20.78
CA TRP A 266 -12.44 -23.87 19.96
C TRP A 266 -12.33 -22.54 20.71
N ARG A 267 -12.89 -22.42 21.92
CA ARG A 267 -12.99 -21.12 22.65
C ARG A 267 -11.66 -20.40 22.84
N ASP A 268 -10.59 -21.15 23.12
CA ASP A 268 -9.24 -20.59 23.28
C ASP A 268 -8.38 -20.69 22.02
N LYS A 269 -8.91 -21.25 20.92
CA LYS A 269 -8.19 -21.52 19.67
C LYS A 269 -8.66 -20.64 18.51
N VAL A 270 -9.61 -19.75 18.73
CA VAL A 270 -10.15 -18.87 17.69
C VAL A 270 -10.40 -17.47 18.22
N VAL A 271 -10.13 -16.47 17.39
CA VAL A 271 -10.44 -15.07 17.70
C VAL A 271 -11.12 -14.41 16.52
N LEU A 272 -12.08 -13.54 16.79
CA LEU A 272 -12.69 -12.66 15.81
C LEU A 272 -12.17 -11.23 16.03
N VAL A 273 -11.40 -10.72 15.08
CA VAL A 273 -10.98 -9.32 15.03
C VAL A 273 -11.94 -8.57 14.11
N GLN A 274 -12.69 -7.60 14.63
CA GLN A 274 -13.61 -6.77 13.84
C GLN A 274 -13.17 -5.31 13.88
N ILE A 275 -12.72 -4.80 12.73
CA ILE A 275 -12.56 -3.37 12.47
C ILE A 275 -13.91 -2.82 12.00
N ALA A 276 -14.50 -1.94 12.80
CA ALA A 276 -15.76 -1.28 12.51
C ALA A 276 -15.52 0.21 12.25
N VAL A 277 -15.39 0.58 10.98
CA VAL A 277 -15.10 1.96 10.59
C VAL A 277 -16.33 2.84 10.90
N PRO A 278 -16.21 3.86 11.76
CA PRO A 278 -17.35 4.72 12.12
C PRO A 278 -17.95 5.42 10.90
N THR A 279 -19.28 5.52 10.85
CA THR A 279 -19.96 6.24 9.79
C THR A 279 -21.27 6.84 10.31
N ARG A 280 -21.64 8.03 9.80
CA ARG A 280 -22.95 8.67 10.02
C ARG A 280 -23.40 8.73 11.49
N ASN A 281 -22.49 9.10 12.39
CA ASN A 281 -22.68 9.09 13.85
C ASN A 281 -23.88 9.92 14.37
N GLY A 282 -24.37 10.90 13.59
CA GLY A 282 -25.52 11.73 13.95
C GLY A 282 -26.88 11.04 13.74
N VAL A 283 -26.94 9.94 12.98
CA VAL A 283 -28.18 9.27 12.60
C VAL A 283 -28.59 8.25 13.68
N LEU A 284 -29.86 8.26 14.09
CA LEU A 284 -30.36 7.46 15.22
C LEU A 284 -30.21 5.95 14.96
N GLU A 285 -30.47 5.50 13.74
CA GLU A 285 -30.38 4.11 13.31
C GLU A 285 -28.95 3.57 13.46
N TYR A 286 -27.94 4.37 13.09
CA TYR A 286 -26.53 4.00 13.23
C TYR A 286 -26.12 3.89 14.70
N ARG A 287 -26.64 4.77 15.57
CA ARG A 287 -26.45 4.67 17.02
C ARG A 287 -27.08 3.41 17.60
N LYS A 288 -28.27 3.01 17.13
CA LYS A 288 -28.91 1.75 17.56
C LYS A 288 -28.06 0.54 17.20
N VAL A 289 -27.56 0.47 15.95
CA VAL A 289 -26.67 -0.61 15.51
C VAL A 289 -25.39 -0.63 16.33
N LYS A 290 -24.77 0.52 16.56
CA LYS A 290 -23.58 0.64 17.40
C LYS A 290 -23.80 0.08 18.81
N ASN A 291 -24.88 0.50 19.46
CA ASN A 291 -25.22 0.01 20.80
C ASN A 291 -25.47 -1.49 20.82
N GLN A 292 -26.16 -2.03 19.80
CA GLN A 292 -26.38 -3.47 19.66
C GLN A 292 -25.06 -4.22 19.50
N VAL A 293 -24.17 -3.75 18.62
CA VAL A 293 -22.84 -4.33 18.39
C VAL A 293 -22.02 -4.33 19.68
N HIS A 294 -21.98 -3.21 20.41
CA HIS A 294 -21.25 -3.12 21.68
C HIS A 294 -21.84 -4.03 22.76
N GLY A 295 -23.16 -4.10 22.85
CA GLY A 295 -23.85 -5.02 23.77
C GLY A 295 -23.54 -6.49 23.46
N LEU A 296 -23.50 -6.87 22.18
CA LEU A 296 -23.13 -8.22 21.76
C LEU A 296 -21.66 -8.53 22.09
N VAL A 297 -20.73 -7.62 21.80
CA VAL A 297 -19.31 -7.80 22.13
C VAL A 297 -19.12 -8.00 23.62
N GLY A 298 -19.70 -7.11 24.45
CA GLY A 298 -19.62 -7.20 25.90
C GLY A 298 -20.20 -8.51 26.44
N ARG A 299 -21.38 -8.90 25.95
CA ARG A 299 -22.04 -10.15 26.36
C ARG A 299 -21.22 -11.40 25.98
N ILE A 300 -20.74 -11.48 24.74
CA ILE A 300 -19.99 -12.65 24.24
C ILE A 300 -18.62 -12.74 24.94
N ASN A 301 -17.88 -11.64 25.01
CA ASN A 301 -16.60 -11.61 25.71
C ASN A 301 -16.75 -11.90 27.21
N GLY A 302 -17.81 -11.41 27.85
CA GLY A 302 -18.08 -11.71 29.27
C GLY A 302 -18.43 -13.19 29.52
N ARG A 303 -19.03 -13.87 28.54
CA ARG A 303 -19.45 -15.27 28.66
C ARG A 303 -18.36 -16.28 28.27
N PHE A 304 -17.55 -15.96 27.25
CA PHE A 304 -16.57 -16.89 26.68
C PHE A 304 -15.12 -16.43 26.82
N GLY A 305 -14.88 -15.20 27.29
CA GLY A 305 -13.54 -14.70 27.57
C GLY A 305 -12.97 -15.22 28.89
N SER A 306 -11.67 -15.10 29.01
CA SER A 306 -10.88 -15.37 30.21
C SER A 306 -10.02 -14.15 30.56
N VAL A 307 -9.30 -14.22 31.68
CA VAL A 307 -8.38 -13.15 32.11
C VAL A 307 -7.29 -12.87 31.07
N SER A 308 -6.87 -13.89 30.31
CA SER A 308 -5.78 -13.81 29.34
C SER A 308 -6.24 -13.78 27.89
N SER A 309 -7.54 -13.97 27.60
CA SER A 309 -8.03 -14.15 26.22
C SER A 309 -9.45 -13.60 26.05
N LEU A 310 -9.67 -12.83 25.00
CA LEU A 310 -11.00 -12.42 24.57
C LEU A 310 -11.32 -13.04 23.21
N PRO A 311 -12.51 -13.63 23.02
CA PRO A 311 -12.88 -14.23 21.75
C PRO A 311 -13.17 -13.16 20.67
N ILE A 312 -13.58 -11.95 21.05
CA ILE A 312 -13.84 -10.84 20.11
C ILE A 312 -12.96 -9.62 20.45
N HIS A 313 -12.15 -9.21 19.48
CA HIS A 313 -11.43 -7.94 19.47
C HIS A 313 -12.14 -6.94 18.55
N HIS A 314 -12.91 -6.02 19.12
CA HIS A 314 -13.68 -5.02 18.37
C HIS A 314 -13.02 -3.64 18.42
N MET A 315 -12.90 -2.98 17.28
CA MET A 315 -12.28 -1.64 17.17
C MET A 315 -13.19 -0.68 16.39
N ASP A 316 -13.65 0.37 17.05
CA ASP A 316 -14.43 1.48 16.46
C ASP A 316 -13.50 2.54 15.84
N CYS A 317 -12.68 2.15 14.86
CA CYS A 317 -11.75 3.10 14.26
C CYS A 317 -11.46 2.79 12.79
N SER A 318 -10.94 3.82 12.12
CA SER A 318 -10.14 3.61 10.91
C SER A 318 -8.75 3.17 11.32
N VAL A 319 -8.21 2.18 10.61
CA VAL A 319 -6.90 1.61 10.87
C VAL A 319 -5.95 2.02 9.75
N HIS A 320 -4.69 2.29 10.08
CA HIS A 320 -3.67 2.61 9.09
C HIS A 320 -3.52 1.44 8.07
N PRO A 321 -3.41 1.71 6.76
CA PRO A 321 -3.36 0.67 5.73
C PRO A 321 -2.34 -0.44 6.01
N ASN A 322 -1.13 -0.10 6.46
CA ASN A 322 -0.10 -1.09 6.79
C ASN A 322 -0.54 -2.06 7.90
N TYR A 323 -1.18 -1.56 8.97
CA TYR A 323 -1.67 -2.43 10.05
C TYR A 323 -2.85 -3.30 9.57
N LEU A 324 -3.69 -2.75 8.70
CA LEU A 324 -4.77 -3.50 8.05
C LEU A 324 -4.22 -4.62 7.15
N CYS A 325 -3.16 -4.36 6.38
CA CYS A 325 -2.45 -5.36 5.59
C CYS A 325 -1.86 -6.48 6.48
N ALA A 326 -1.28 -6.14 7.64
CA ALA A 326 -0.81 -7.15 8.59
C ALA A 326 -1.95 -8.00 9.16
N LEU A 327 -3.08 -7.38 9.52
CA LEU A 327 -4.28 -8.12 9.97
C LEU A 327 -4.80 -9.06 8.88
N TYR A 328 -4.88 -8.61 7.62
CA TYR A 328 -5.24 -9.47 6.50
C TYR A 328 -4.25 -10.63 6.32
N ALA A 329 -2.95 -10.39 6.48
CA ALA A 329 -1.91 -11.40 6.31
C ALA A 329 -1.95 -12.52 7.37
N ILE A 330 -2.41 -12.23 8.60
CA ILE A 330 -2.55 -13.24 9.65
C ILE A 330 -3.91 -13.94 9.65
N ALA A 331 -4.92 -13.33 9.02
CA ALA A 331 -6.27 -13.90 8.96
C ALA A 331 -6.32 -15.09 7.99
N GLY A 332 -6.94 -16.19 8.41
CA GLY A 332 -7.13 -17.38 7.57
C GLY A 332 -5.95 -18.36 7.47
N ASN A 333 -4.81 -18.06 8.10
CA ASN A 333 -3.67 -19.00 8.22
C ASN A 333 -3.86 -20.04 9.31
#